data_AF-A0A0J5JLN7-F1
#
_entry.id   AF-A0A0J5JLN7-F1
#
_cell.length_a   1.000
_cell.length_b   1.000
_cell.length_c   1.000
_cell.angle_alpha   90.00
_cell.angle_beta   90.00
_cell.angle_gamma   90.00
#
_symmetry.space_group_name_H-M   'P 1'
#
loop_
_entity.id
_entity.type
_entity.pdbx_description
1 polymer ?
#
loop_
_entity_poly.entity_id
_entity_poly.type
_entity_poly.pdbx_seq_one_letter_code
_entity_poly.pdbx_strand_id
1 'polypeptide(L)'
;MANLRELTWELDDRMMCINGGAQTLEDINTLLGHLREDMHTAQQKGEERAYFEEIFTKIRVLSELMHYTTNEYSKAAQEAQDIHLKMFDVIVKGKGERSAS
;
A
#
# COMPACT_ATOMS: atom_id res chain seq x y z
N MET A 1 25.68 14.41 3.90
CA MET A 1 25.50 13.08 4.50
C MET A 1 24.26 13.17 5.36
N ALA A 2 23.17 12.48 5.00
CA ALA A 2 22.02 12.39 5.89
C ALA A 2 22.47 11.68 7.19
N ASN A 3 22.14 12.25 8.34
CA ASN A 3 22.49 11.60 9.61
C ASN A 3 21.44 10.52 9.95
N LEU A 4 21.78 9.60 10.85
CA LEU A 4 20.91 8.47 11.20
C LEU A 4 19.51 8.89 11.66
N ARG A 5 19.41 10.07 12.28
CA ARG A 5 18.13 10.65 12.72
C ARG A 5 17.25 10.97 11.52
N GLU A 6 17.75 11.69 10.53
CA GLU A 6 17.00 12.02 9.30
C GLU A 6 16.51 10.75 8.59
N LEU A 7 17.38 9.75 8.43
CA LEU A 7 17.00 8.48 7.79
C LEU A 7 15.92 7.73 8.57
N THR A 8 15.94 7.78 9.91
CA THR A 8 14.92 7.14 10.74
C THR A 8 13.57 7.83 10.61
N TRP A 9 13.56 9.17 10.54
CA TRP A 9 12.35 9.95 10.32
C TRP A 9 11.76 9.69 8.93
N GLU A 10 12.59 9.66 7.89
CA GLU A 10 12.15 9.30 6.53
C GLU A 10 11.61 7.87 6.47
N LEU A 11 12.25 6.92 7.14
CA LEU A 11 11.77 5.54 7.19
C LEU A 11 10.40 5.44 7.87
N ASP A 12 10.19 6.14 8.99
CA ASP A 12 8.92 6.14 9.71
C ASP A 12 7.78 6.72 8.85
N ASP A 13 8.03 7.84 8.17
CA ASP A 13 7.08 8.42 7.20
C ASP A 13 6.70 7.41 6.10
N ARG A 14 7.69 6.73 5.51
CA ARG A 14 7.41 5.70 4.49
C ARG A 14 6.65 4.51 5.04
N MET A 15 6.96 4.08 6.27
CA MET A 15 6.20 3.02 6.94
C MET A 15 4.74 3.42 7.20
N MET A 16 4.47 4.69 7.53
CA MET A 16 3.09 5.19 7.64
C MET A 16 2.35 5.12 6.29
N CYS A 17 2.99 5.54 5.19
CA CYS A 17 2.41 5.41 3.85
C CYS A 17 2.11 3.95 3.47
N ILE A 18 3.05 3.03 3.75
CA ILE A 18 2.89 1.59 3.51
C ILE A 18 1.69 1.05 4.30
N ASN A 19 1.61 1.36 5.60
CA ASN A 19 0.52 0.90 6.45
C ASN A 19 -0.84 1.45 6.00
N GLY A 20 -0.91 2.74 5.63
CA GLY A 20 -2.13 3.35 5.10
C GLY A 20 -2.58 2.72 3.77
N GLY A 21 -1.63 2.43 2.87
CA GLY A 21 -1.89 1.73 1.62
C GLY A 21 -2.38 0.30 1.86
N ALA A 22 -1.75 -0.44 2.78
CA ALA A 22 -2.17 -1.80 3.14
C ALA A 22 -3.60 -1.83 3.71
N GLN A 23 -3.94 -0.90 4.60
CA GLN A 23 -5.29 -0.79 5.16
C GLN A 23 -6.32 -0.49 4.06
N THR A 24 -6.00 0.43 3.15
CA THR A 24 -6.89 0.78 2.03
C THR A 24 -7.11 -0.43 1.10
N LEU A 25 -6.08 -1.22 0.82
CA LEU A 25 -6.22 -2.45 0.02
C LEU A 25 -7.07 -3.52 0.72
N GLU A 26 -6.97 -3.63 2.06
CA GLU A 26 -7.84 -4.51 2.86
C GLU A 26 -9.31 -4.07 2.78
N ASP A 27 -9.57 -2.78 2.87
CA ASP A 27 -10.91 -2.21 2.74
C ASP A 27 -11.50 -2.48 1.34
N ILE A 28 -10.70 -2.31 0.28
CA ILE A 28 -11.09 -2.64 -1.10
C ILE A 28 -11.45 -4.12 -1.21
N ASN A 29 -10.65 -5.01 -0.63
CA ASN A 29 -10.91 -6.45 -0.66
C ASN A 29 -12.23 -6.80 0.04
N THR A 30 -12.53 -6.15 1.16
CA THR A 30 -13.80 -6.29 1.87
C THR A 30 -14.97 -5.82 1.01
N LEU A 31 -14.86 -4.65 0.37
CA LEU A 31 -15.90 -4.10 -0.51
C LEU A 31 -16.14 -4.98 -1.76
N LEU A 32 -15.08 -5.54 -2.35
CA LEU A 32 -15.20 -6.51 -3.43
C LEU A 32 -15.89 -7.79 -2.97
N GLY A 33 -15.63 -8.23 -1.74
CA GLY A 33 -16.32 -9.36 -1.10
C GLY A 33 -17.83 -9.15 -1.03
N HIS A 34 -18.27 -8.02 -0.49
CA HIS A 34 -19.69 -7.65 -0.44
C HIS A 34 -20.31 -7.54 -1.84
N LEU A 35 -19.61 -6.89 -2.78
CA LEU A 35 -20.11 -6.75 -4.15
C LEU A 35 -20.33 -8.11 -4.83
N ARG A 36 -19.46 -9.08 -4.57
CA ARG A 36 -19.62 -10.45 -5.07
C ARG A 36 -20.87 -11.13 -4.49
N GLU A 37 -21.16 -10.92 -3.22
CA GLU A 37 -22.36 -11.46 -2.57
C GLU A 37 -23.64 -10.81 -3.10
N ASP A 38 -23.62 -9.49 -3.32
CA ASP A 38 -24.71 -8.74 -3.96
C ASP A 38 -25.00 -9.26 -5.37
N MET A 39 -23.94 -9.44 -6.19
CA MET A 39 -24.05 -10.00 -7.53
C MET A 39 -24.64 -11.42 -7.50
N HIS A 40 -24.19 -12.27 -6.57
CA HIS A 40 -24.71 -13.62 -6.42
C HIS A 40 -26.20 -13.61 -6.04
N THR A 41 -26.60 -12.72 -5.14
CA THR A 41 -27.99 -12.56 -4.72
C THR A 41 -28.87 -12.07 -5.87
N ALA A 42 -28.41 -11.08 -6.63
CA ALA A 42 -29.12 -10.59 -7.82
C ALA A 42 -29.29 -11.71 -8.86
N GLN A 43 -28.28 -12.57 -9.03
CA GLN A 43 -28.35 -13.72 -9.92
C GLN A 43 -29.37 -14.76 -9.45
N GLN A 44 -29.40 -15.09 -8.16
CA GLN A 44 -30.40 -16.02 -7.61
C GLN A 44 -31.84 -15.51 -7.79
N LYS A 45 -32.04 -14.18 -7.81
CA LYS A 45 -33.34 -13.55 -8.01
C LYS A 45 -33.68 -13.28 -9.48
N GLY A 46 -32.73 -13.45 -10.42
CA GLY A 46 -32.91 -13.10 -11.83
C GLY A 46 -33.00 -11.59 -12.08
N GLU A 47 -32.38 -10.79 -11.22
CA GLU A 47 -32.41 -9.32 -11.24
C GLU A 47 -31.11 -8.70 -11.78
N GLU A 48 -30.21 -9.48 -12.39
CA GLU A 48 -28.84 -9.04 -12.70
C GLU A 48 -28.80 -7.79 -13.59
N ARG A 49 -29.76 -7.68 -14.53
CA ARG A 49 -29.87 -6.52 -15.41
C ARG A 49 -30.21 -5.23 -14.67
N ALA A 50 -30.99 -5.30 -13.59
CA ALA A 50 -31.39 -4.12 -12.82
C ALA A 50 -30.21 -3.52 -12.05
N TYR A 51 -29.24 -4.35 -11.65
CA TYR A 51 -28.07 -3.93 -10.87
C TYR A 51 -26.80 -3.71 -11.71
N PHE A 52 -26.84 -3.97 -13.02
CA PHE A 52 -25.64 -3.98 -13.87
C PHE A 52 -24.88 -2.64 -13.85
N GLU A 53 -25.57 -1.51 -13.96
CA GLU A 53 -24.93 -0.19 -13.95
C GLU A 53 -24.27 0.14 -12.61
N GLU A 54 -24.94 -0.20 -11.50
CA GLU A 54 -24.43 0.02 -10.15
C GLU A 54 -23.18 -0.84 -9.90
N ILE A 55 -23.27 -2.14 -10.22
CA ILE A 55 -22.15 -3.08 -10.08
C ILE A 55 -20.97 -2.63 -10.93
N PHE A 56 -21.20 -2.29 -12.19
CA PHE A 56 -20.15 -1.79 -13.09
C PHE A 56 -19.46 -0.56 -12.52
N THR A 57 -20.23 0.40 -11.99
CA THR A 57 -19.68 1.62 -11.40
C THR A 57 -18.84 1.32 -10.16
N LYS A 58 -19.31 0.45 -9.26
CA LYS A 58 -18.56 0.03 -8.08
C LYS A 58 -17.26 -0.68 -8.45
N ILE A 59 -17.30 -1.61 -9.41
CA ILE A 59 -16.08 -2.29 -9.90
C ILE A 59 -15.09 -1.28 -10.46
N ARG A 60 -15.55 -0.35 -11.32
CA ARG A 60 -14.66 0.66 -11.92
C ARG A 60 -13.97 1.50 -10.83
N VAL A 61 -14.72 2.04 -9.88
CA VAL A 61 -14.16 2.86 -8.79
C VAL A 61 -13.19 2.07 -7.92
N LEU A 62 -13.55 0.85 -7.51
CA LEU A 62 -12.67 0.00 -6.70
C LEU A 62 -11.40 -0.37 -7.47
N SER A 63 -11.48 -0.62 -8.78
CA SER A 63 -10.32 -0.94 -9.61
C SER A 63 -9.37 0.25 -9.77
N GLU A 64 -9.90 1.48 -9.96
CA GLU A 64 -9.10 2.70 -9.99
C GLU A 64 -8.42 2.95 -8.64
N LEU A 65 -9.15 2.83 -7.54
CA LEU A 65 -8.60 3.02 -6.20
C LEU A 65 -7.51 1.99 -5.90
N MET A 66 -7.72 0.73 -6.27
CA MET A 66 -6.72 -0.33 -6.12
C MET A 66 -5.46 -0.02 -6.92
N HIS A 67 -5.61 0.48 -8.16
CA HIS A 67 -4.47 0.85 -9.01
C HIS A 67 -3.63 1.96 -8.38
N TYR A 68 -4.25 3.07 -7.96
CA TYR A 68 -3.53 4.17 -7.33
C TYR A 68 -2.87 3.75 -6.02
N THR A 69 -3.62 3.06 -5.15
CA THR A 69 -3.11 2.61 -3.85
C THR A 69 -1.94 1.65 -4.01
N THR A 70 -2.02 0.70 -4.95
CA THR A 70 -0.92 -0.24 -5.22
C THR A 70 0.33 0.49 -5.70
N ASN A 71 0.18 1.48 -6.59
CA ASN A 71 1.32 2.25 -7.10
C ASN A 71 2.00 3.06 -5.99
N GLU A 72 1.23 3.75 -5.16
CA GLU A 72 1.75 4.53 -4.03
C GLU A 72 2.41 3.63 -2.98
N TYR A 73 1.74 2.52 -2.64
CA TYR A 73 2.26 1.50 -1.72
C TYR A 73 3.60 0.93 -2.22
N SER A 74 3.67 0.49 -3.48
CA SER A 74 4.89 -0.07 -4.06
C SER A 74 6.03 0.95 -4.09
N LYS A 75 5.74 2.21 -4.39
CA LYS A 75 6.73 3.29 -4.34
C LYS A 75 7.24 3.52 -2.92
N ALA A 76 6.35 3.62 -1.94
CA ALA A 76 6.73 3.81 -0.53
C ALA A 76 7.57 2.63 -0.01
N ALA A 77 7.22 1.39 -0.40
CA ALA A 77 7.98 0.20 -0.05
C ALA A 77 9.40 0.21 -0.64
N GLN A 78 9.55 0.61 -1.91
CA GLN A 78 10.87 0.73 -2.54
C GLN A 78 11.72 1.82 -1.87
N GLU A 79 11.12 2.97 -1.56
CA GLU A 79 11.83 4.07 -0.88
C GLU A 79 12.24 3.69 0.55
N ALA A 80 11.38 2.98 1.29
CA ALA A 80 11.72 2.43 2.61
C ALA A 80 12.91 1.47 2.53
N GLN A 81 12.94 0.60 1.51
CA GLN A 81 14.06 -0.31 1.28
C GLN A 81 15.37 0.45 0.99
N ASP A 82 15.32 1.49 0.17
CA ASP A 82 16.50 2.32 -0.13
C ASP A 82 17.01 3.05 1.11
N ILE A 83 16.10 3.56 1.96
CA ILE A 83 16.46 4.18 3.25
C ILE A 83 17.10 3.17 4.19
N HIS A 84 16.54 1.96 4.30
CA HIS A 84 17.11 0.87 5.10
C HIS A 84 18.55 0.54 4.67
N LEU A 85 18.82 0.46 3.36
CA LEU A 85 20.17 0.24 2.83
C LEU A 85 21.12 1.39 3.19
N LYS A 86 20.67 2.65 3.06
CA LYS A 86 21.47 3.82 3.47
C LYS A 86 21.78 3.81 4.97
N MET A 87 20.81 3.44 5.82
CA MET A 87 21.03 3.32 7.27
C MET A 87 22.07 2.25 7.59
N PHE A 88 21.97 1.08 6.96
CA PHE A 88 22.95 0.01 7.12
C PHE A 88 24.36 0.49 6.76
N ASP A 89 24.50 1.17 5.63
CA ASP A 89 25.76 1.74 5.19
C ASP A 89 26.35 2.73 6.20
N VAL A 90 25.54 3.65 6.72
CA VAL A 90 25.96 4.63 7.74
C VAL A 90 26.41 3.92 9.02
N ILE A 91 25.70 2.88 9.46
CA ILE A 91 26.02 2.13 10.69
C ILE A 91 27.30 1.31 10.51
N VAL A 92 27.45 0.60 9.39
CA VAL A 92 28.61 -0.27 9.12
C VAL A 92 29.86 0.56 8.86
N LYS A 93 29.78 1.59 8.01
CA LYS A 93 30.91 2.47 7.72
C LYS A 93 31.28 3.31 8.96
N GLY A 94 30.30 3.80 9.71
CA GLY A 94 30.53 4.54 10.96
C GLY A 94 31.12 3.69 12.11
N LYS A 95 30.94 2.35 12.07
CA LYS A 95 31.63 1.43 13.00
C LYS A 95 33.09 1.19 12.61
N GLY A 96 33.41 1.15 11.32
CA GLY A 96 34.78 0.93 10.81
C GLY A 96 35.76 2.05 11.19
N GLU A 97 35.32 3.31 11.19
CA GLU A 97 36.16 4.47 11.55
C GLU A 97 36.46 4.54 13.06
N ARG A 98 35.53 4.11 13.92
CA ARG A 98 35.73 4.09 15.38
C ARG A 98 36.62 2.95 15.88
N SER A 99 36.82 1.89 15.09
CA SER A 99 37.72 0.78 15.42
C SER A 99 39.17 0.98 14.93
N ALA A 100 39.44 2.05 14.17
CA ALA A 100 40.77 2.38 13.65
C ALA A 100 41.41 3.61 14.34
N SER A 101 40.77 4.12 15.41
CA SER A 101 41.24 5.23 16.26
C SER A 101 41.56 4.70 17.65
#